data_AF-A0A1V1PL02-F1
#
_entry.id   AF-A0A1V1PL02-F1
#
_cell.length_a   1.000
_cell.length_b   1.000
_cell.length_c   1.000
_cell.angle_alpha   90.00
_cell.angle_beta   90.00
_cell.angle_gamma   90.00
#
_symmetry.space_group_name_H-M   'P 1'
#
loop_
_entity.id
_entity.type
_entity.pdbx_description
1 polymer ?
#
loop_
_entity_poly.entity_id
_entity_poly.type
_entity_poly.pdbx_seq_one_letter_code
_entity_poly.pdbx_strand_id
1 'polypeptide(L)' 'MDKGAGDAQGRAMPYIVNSSPGAGLRFEPSSTLADKSAAMKWAVGLEERGMRQIRIKDTVSGLVYDVASLRAAIKAE' A
#
# COMPACT_ATOMS: atom_id res chain seq x y z
N MET A 1 36.13 15.76 -12.98
CA MET A 1 35.69 14.58 -12.20
C MET A 1 35.30 15.10 -10.84
N ASP A 2 34.01 15.27 -10.60
CA ASP A 2 33.49 15.40 -9.24
C ASP A 2 32.10 14.79 -9.27
N LYS A 3 32.08 13.46 -9.15
CA LYS A 3 30.86 12.65 -9.12
C LYS A 3 30.45 12.64 -7.65
N GLY A 4 29.86 13.76 -7.22
CA GLY A 4 29.26 13.88 -5.91
C GLY A 4 28.30 12.72 -5.70
N ALA A 5 28.66 11.85 -4.75
CA ALA A 5 27.83 10.79 -4.24
C ALA A 5 26.62 11.43 -3.54
N GLY A 6 25.58 11.73 -4.32
CA GLY A 6 24.28 12.14 -3.82
C GLY A 6 23.57 10.91 -3.29
N ASP A 7 23.75 10.67 -2.00
CA ASP A 7 22.92 9.92 -1.07
C ASP A 7 21.89 8.98 -1.69
N ALA A 8 22.10 7.69 -1.43
CA ALA A 8 21.03 6.70 -1.41
C ALA A 8 19.97 7.11 -0.35
N GLN A 9 19.07 8.03 -0.73
CA GLN A 9 17.80 8.20 -0.06
C GLN A 9 17.01 6.91 -0.24
N GLY A 10 17.01 6.07 0.80
CA GLY A 10 16.29 4.81 0.85
C GLY A 10 14.84 5.01 0.42
N ARG A 11 14.56 4.52 -0.79
CA ARG A 11 13.29 4.60 -1.52
C ARG A 11 12.12 4.47 -0.54
N ALA A 12 11.46 5.59 -0.23
CA ALA A 12 10.28 5.57 0.62
C ALA A 12 9.32 4.54 0.01
N MET A 13 8.99 3.50 0.78
CA MET A 13 7.92 2.55 0.46
C MET A 13 6.78 2.87 1.41
N PRO A 14 6.01 3.94 1.14
CA PRO A 14 5.18 4.54 2.16
C PRO A 14 3.85 3.81 2.31
N TYR A 15 3.53 2.81 1.48
CA TYR A 15 2.25 2.11 1.55
C TYR A 15 2.40 0.71 2.12
N ILE A 16 1.79 0.46 3.28
CA ILE A 16 1.71 -0.87 3.89
C ILE A 16 0.32 -1.43 3.65
N VAL A 17 0.23 -2.57 2.95
CA VAL A 17 -1.02 -3.29 2.68
C VAL A 17 -1.12 -4.50 3.61
N ASN A 18 -2.18 -4.54 4.41
CA ASN A 18 -2.54 -5.65 5.28
C ASN A 18 -3.83 -6.28 4.75
N SER A 19 -3.92 -7.61 4.79
CA SER A 19 -5.11 -8.33 4.31
C SER A 19 -5.49 -9.53 5.16
N SER A 20 -6.78 -9.83 5.22
CA SER A 20 -7.34 -11.06 5.79
C SER A 20 -8.51 -11.59 4.93
N PRO A 21 -8.75 -12.92 4.90
CA PRO A 21 -9.89 -13.48 4.17
C PRO A 21 -11.25 -13.04 4.71
N GLY A 22 -11.34 -12.55 5.96
CA GLY A 22 -12.59 -12.10 6.55
C GLY A 22 -12.48 -11.76 8.02
N ALA A 23 -13.57 -11.22 8.59
CA ALA A 23 -13.63 -10.88 10.00
C ALA A 23 -13.37 -12.11 10.89
N GLY A 24 -12.55 -11.94 11.93
CA GLY A 24 -12.20 -13.02 12.85
C GLY A 24 -11.12 -13.98 12.33
N LEU A 25 -10.64 -13.80 11.10
CA LEU A 25 -9.50 -14.54 10.56
C LEU A 25 -8.20 -13.76 10.75
N ARG A 26 -7.08 -14.48 10.71
CA ARG A 26 -5.76 -13.87 10.86
C ARG A 26 -5.45 -12.98 9.66
N PHE A 27 -4.65 -11.94 9.92
CA PHE A 27 -4.02 -11.17 8.86
C PHE A 27 -2.84 -11.95 8.29
N GLU A 28 -2.72 -11.89 6.97
CA GLU A 28 -1.55 -12.34 6.22
C GLU A 28 -0.37 -11.38 6.43
N PRO A 29 0.87 -11.80 6.13
CA PRO A 29 2.03 -10.91 6.14
C PRO A 29 1.82 -9.65 5.30
N SER A 30 2.16 -8.51 5.87
CA SER A 30 1.98 -7.21 5.20
C SER A 30 2.89 -7.05 3.98
N SER A 31 2.41 -6.36 2.95
CA SER A 31 3.23 -5.98 1.80
C SER A 31 3.52 -4.47 1.83
N THR A 32 4.78 -4.09 1.61
CA THR A 32 5.21 -2.68 1.57
C THR A 32 5.48 -2.25 0.13
N LEU A 33 4.90 -1.14 -0.30
CA LEU A 33 4.85 -0.71 -1.70
C LEU A 33 5.22 0.78 -1.84
N ALA A 34 5.77 1.13 -3.01
CA ALA A 34 6.41 2.41 -3.27
C ALA A 34 5.44 3.58 -3.47
N ASP A 35 4.23 3.32 -3.98
CA ASP A 35 3.27 4.36 -4.34
C ASP A 35 1.81 3.87 -4.25
N LYS A 36 0.86 4.80 -4.34
CA LYS A 36 -0.59 4.53 -4.26
C LYS A 36 -1.05 3.55 -5.34
N SER A 37 -0.52 3.67 -6.55
CA SER A 37 -0.92 2.84 -7.69
C SER A 37 -0.49 1.39 -7.52
N ALA A 38 0.74 1.15 -7.06
CA ALA A 38 1.25 -0.17 -6.71
C ALA A 38 0.44 -0.79 -5.57
N ALA A 39 0.15 0.00 -4.52
CA ALA A 39 -0.71 -0.42 -3.41
C ALA A 39 -2.12 -0.81 -3.87
N MET A 40 -2.70 -0.02 -4.77
CA MET A 40 -4.03 -0.29 -5.33
C MET A 40 -4.03 -1.57 -6.17
N LYS A 41 -3.07 -1.75 -7.07
CA LYS A 41 -2.96 -2.97 -7.90
C LYS A 41 -2.81 -4.21 -7.03
N TRP A 42 -1.99 -4.14 -5.99
CA TRP A 42 -1.80 -5.24 -5.05
C TRP A 42 -3.09 -5.57 -4.28
N ALA A 43 -3.78 -4.54 -3.79
CA ALA A 43 -5.04 -4.69 -3.08
C ALA A 43 -6.13 -5.34 -3.95
N VAL A 44 -6.28 -4.92 -5.20
CA VAL A 44 -7.23 -5.55 -6.14
C VAL A 44 -6.90 -7.03 -6.35
N GLY A 45 -5.62 -7.37 -6.56
CA GLY A 45 -5.20 -8.77 -6.67
C GLY A 45 -5.47 -9.59 -5.40
N LEU A 46 -5.49 -8.97 -4.22
CA LEU A 46 -5.89 -9.64 -2.98
C LEU A 46 -7.41 -9.89 -2.93
N GLU A 47 -8.25 -8.94 -3.39
CA GLU A 47 -9.70 -9.12 -3.47
C GLU A 47 -10.08 -10.27 -4.41
N GLU A 48 -9.41 -10.36 -5.56
CA GLU A 48 -9.56 -11.44 -6.54
C GLU A 48 -9.18 -12.81 -5.94
N ARG A 49 -8.21 -12.84 -5.03
CA ARG A 49 -7.82 -14.04 -4.26
C ARG A 49 -8.74 -14.34 -3.07
N GLY A 50 -9.83 -13.60 -2.91
CA GLY A 50 -10.82 -13.84 -1.85
C GLY A 50 -10.53 -13.13 -0.53
N MET A 51 -9.56 -12.20 -0.48
CA MET A 51 -9.40 -11.34 0.69
C MET A 51 -10.58 -10.36 0.78
N ARG A 52 -11.07 -10.12 2.00
CA ARG A 52 -12.26 -9.29 2.25
C ARG A 52 -11.99 -8.14 3.19
N GLN A 53 -10.95 -8.23 4.01
CA GLN A 53 -10.50 -7.12 4.84
C GLN A 53 -9.13 -6.69 4.35
N ILE A 54 -9.08 -5.56 3.64
CA ILE A 54 -7.84 -4.99 3.12
C ILE A 54 -7.69 -3.58 3.68
N ARG A 55 -6.56 -3.32 4.32
CA ARG A 55 -6.21 -2.01 4.90
C ARG A 55 -4.87 -1.55 4.35
N ILE A 56 -4.85 -0.34 3.81
CA ILE A 56 -3.70 0.24 3.13
C ILE A 56 -3.33 1.50 3.90
N LYS A 57 -2.19 1.46 4.60
CA LYS A 57 -1.70 2.60 5.37
C LYS A 57 -0.66 3.37 4.56
N ASP A 58 -0.87 4.66 4.37
CA ASP A 58 0.19 5.60 4.01
C ASP A 58 0.96 5.97 5.28
N THR A 59 2.24 5.65 5.32
CA THR A 59 3.11 5.88 6.48
C THR A 59 3.64 7.31 6.55
N VAL A 60 3.53 8.10 5.48
CA VAL A 60 3.93 9.51 5.46
C VAL A 60 2.80 10.38 6.02
N SER A 61 1.58 10.22 5.49
CA SER A 61 0.43 11.01 5.95
C SER A 61 -0.28 10.40 7.17
N GLY A 62 -0.04 9.12 7.46
CA GLY A 62 -0.76 8.37 8.49
C GLY A 62 -2.17 7.92 8.09
N LEU A 63 -2.63 8.25 6.87
CA LEU A 63 -3.96 7.90 6.39
C LEU A 63 -4.09 6.39 6.16
N VAL A 64 -5.27 5.86 6.45
CA VAL A 64 -5.61 4.45 6.22
C VAL A 64 -6.79 4.36 5.27
N TYR A 65 -6.60 3.61 4.21
CA TYR A 65 -7.57 3.37 3.16
C TYR A 65 -8.07 1.93 3.19
N ASP A 66 -9.29 1.73 2.73
CA ASP A 66 -9.71 0.51 2.06
C ASP A 66 -9.54 0.65 0.53
N VAL A 67 -9.87 -0.39 -0.22
CA VAL A 67 -9.69 -0.41 -1.68
C VAL A 67 -10.51 0.68 -2.38
N ALA A 68 -11.75 0.90 -1.94
CA ALA A 68 -12.65 1.88 -2.54
C ALA A 68 -12.18 3.33 -2.28
N SER A 69 -11.81 3.65 -1.05
CA SER A 69 -11.31 4.97 -0.67
C SER A 69 -9.93 5.27 -1.26
N LEU A 70 -9.04 4.28 -1.41
CA LEU A 70 -7.78 4.48 -2.15
C LEU A 70 -8.04 4.78 -3.64
N ARG A 71 -8.98 4.05 -4.27
CA ARG A 71 -9.40 4.33 -5.65
C ARG A 71 -9.94 5.75 -5.82
N ALA A 72 -10.76 6.20 -4.87
CA ALA A 72 -11.28 7.56 -4.88
C ALA A 72 -10.16 8.60 -4.70
N ALA A 73 -9.21 8.36 -3.80
CA ALA A 73 -8.06 9.23 -3.58
C ALA A 73 -7.18 9.37 -4.84
N ILE A 74 -6.89 8.26 -5.54
CA ILE A 74 -6.13 8.29 -6.82
C ILE A 74 -6.86 9.09 -7.89
N LYS A 75 -8.20 9.05 -7.94
CA LYS A 75 -8.99 9.80 -8.93
C LYS A 75 -9.04 11.30 -8.63
N ALA A 76 -8.81 11.70 -7.38
CA ALA A 76 -8.88 13.10 -6.95
C ALA A 76 -7.55 13.87 -7.10
N GLU A 77 -6.46 13.17 -7.45
CA GLU A 77 -5.16 13.74 -7.82
C GLU A 77 -5.11 14.17 -9.29
#